data_AF-A0A7C4MFQ4-F1
#
_entry.id   AF-A0A7C4MFQ4-F1
#
_cell.length_a   1.000
_cell.length_b   1.000
_cell.length_c   1.000
_cell.angle_alpha   90.00
_cell.angle_beta   90.00
_cell.angle_gamma   90.00
#
_symmetry.space_group_name_H-M   'P 1'
#
loop_
_entity.id
_entity.type
_entity.pdbx_description
1 polymer ?
#
loop_
_entity_poly.entity_id
_entity_poly.type
_entity_poly.pdbx_seq_one_letter_code
_entity_poly.pdbx_strand_id
1 'polypeptide(L)'
;MFRGKAFKYVPSKKLVFLSFVLVFLSIFFAFLLFDFFSLMTYFLTVLVVTICMLEIKVWIYTRSDLSSDVEKSVPFWPLILLVAIGLFAPFLLLFILGPLYILILIDGYVAGVNLPEIIFFFIRFKSKDKS
;
A
#
# COMPACT_ATOMS: atom_id res chain seq x y z
N MET A 1 15.14 -3.74 13.29
CA MET A 1 16.06 -4.86 13.61
C MET A 1 15.47 -6.13 13.02
N PHE A 2 15.76 -6.43 11.75
CA PHE A 2 15.30 -7.64 11.07
C PHE A 2 16.34 -8.74 11.28
N ARG A 3 16.31 -9.41 12.43
CA ARG A 3 17.17 -10.59 12.68
C ARG A 3 16.48 -11.84 12.10
N GLY A 4 17.07 -12.41 11.05
CA GLY A 4 16.94 -13.85 10.77
C GLY A 4 16.00 -14.33 9.68
N LYS A 5 15.28 -13.47 8.94
CA LYS A 5 14.51 -13.88 7.75
C LYS A 5 14.97 -13.10 6.53
N ALA A 6 15.33 -13.77 5.44
CA ALA A 6 15.78 -13.10 4.24
C ALA A 6 14.60 -12.37 3.59
N PHE A 7 14.60 -11.04 3.69
CA PHE A 7 13.61 -10.20 3.04
C PHE A 7 13.85 -10.25 1.52
N LYS A 8 13.12 -11.10 0.80
CA LYS A 8 13.21 -11.20 -0.65
C LYS A 8 12.32 -10.15 -1.30
N TYR A 9 12.90 -9.00 -1.61
CA TYR A 9 12.21 -7.96 -2.36
C TYR A 9 11.99 -8.40 -3.82
N VAL A 10 10.74 -8.71 -4.13
CA VAL A 10 10.28 -9.24 -5.42
C VAL A 10 10.02 -8.16 -6.50
N PRO A 11 9.55 -6.93 -6.20
CA PRO A 11 9.16 -5.96 -7.23
C PRO A 11 10.30 -5.53 -8.17
N SER A 12 9.98 -5.39 -9.46
CA SER A 12 10.91 -4.85 -10.46
C SER A 12 11.05 -3.34 -10.34
N LYS A 13 12.22 -2.78 -10.73
CA LYS A 13 12.45 -1.32 -10.70
C LYS A 13 11.37 -0.51 -11.43
N LYS A 14 10.79 -1.06 -12.51
CA LYS A 14 9.72 -0.43 -13.29
C LYS A 14 8.41 -0.32 -12.50
N LEU A 15 8.06 -1.34 -11.71
CA LEU A 15 6.88 -1.32 -10.85
C LEU A 15 7.03 -0.30 -9.73
N VAL A 16 8.22 -0.21 -9.12
CA VAL A 16 8.50 0.80 -8.08
C VAL A 16 8.38 2.22 -8.64
N PHE A 17 8.88 2.44 -9.85
CA PHE A 17 8.74 3.72 -10.53
C PHE A 17 7.26 4.07 -10.78
N LEU A 18 6.46 3.09 -11.22
CA LEU A 18 5.02 3.28 -11.36
C LEU A 18 4.36 3.63 -10.01
N SER A 19 4.73 2.93 -8.93
CA SER A 19 4.24 3.22 -7.57
C SER A 19 4.60 4.64 -7.15
N PHE A 20 5.82 5.10 -7.46
CA PHE A 20 6.26 6.47 -7.22
C PHE A 20 5.42 7.50 -7.98
N VAL A 21 5.17 7.27 -9.27
CA VAL A 21 4.33 8.15 -10.10
C VAL A 21 2.90 8.21 -9.56
N LEU A 22 2.32 7.08 -9.16
CA LEU A 22 0.97 7.01 -8.61
C LEU A 22 0.85 7.75 -7.27
N VAL A 23 1.81 7.57 -6.36
CA VAL A 23 1.83 8.31 -5.08
C VAL A 23 2.01 9.81 -5.34
N PHE A 24 2.89 10.20 -6.26
CA PHE A 24 3.11 11.61 -6.59
C PHE A 24 1.85 12.26 -7.17
N LEU A 25 1.20 11.60 -8.15
CA LEU A 25 -0.04 12.09 -8.75
C LEU A 25 -1.15 12.23 -7.71
N SER A 26 -1.31 11.23 -6.85
CA SER A 26 -2.30 11.23 -5.79
C SER A 26 -2.11 12.42 -4.84
N ILE A 27 -0.89 12.61 -4.32
CA ILE A 27 -0.57 13.76 -3.45
C ILE A 27 -0.78 15.09 -4.19
N PHE A 28 -0.36 15.18 -5.45
CA PHE A 28 -0.55 16.39 -6.26
C PHE A 28 -2.03 16.76 -6.43
N PHE A 29 -2.89 15.78 -6.75
CA PHE A 29 -4.32 16.00 -6.86
C PHE A 29 -4.96 16.32 -5.51
N ALA A 30 -4.53 15.69 -4.42
CA ALA A 30 -5.01 15.99 -3.07
C ALA A 30 -4.78 17.47 -2.70
N PHE A 31 -3.58 17.99 -2.97
CA PHE A 31 -3.28 19.43 -2.74
C PHE A 31 -4.05 20.37 -3.68
N LEU A 32 -4.42 19.91 -4.88
CA LEU A 32 -5.16 20.72 -5.85
C LEU A 32 -6.66 20.79 -5.54
N LEU A 33 -7.24 19.69 -5.04
CA LEU A 33 -8.69 19.48 -5.00
C LEU A 33 -9.29 19.56 -3.59
N PHE A 34 -8.49 19.36 -2.53
CA PHE A 34 -9.02 19.23 -1.17
C PHE A 34 -8.73 20.48 -0.32
N ASP A 35 -9.70 20.84 0.51
CA ASP A 35 -9.53 21.86 1.53
C ASP A 35 -8.69 21.33 2.71
N PHE A 36 -8.33 22.21 3.65
CA PHE A 36 -7.43 21.86 4.75
C PHE A 36 -7.92 20.67 5.60
N PHE A 37 -9.21 20.61 5.93
CA PHE A 37 -9.78 19.54 6.74
C PHE A 37 -9.82 18.20 5.98
N SER A 38 -10.16 18.26 4.69
CA SER A 38 -10.15 17.11 3.80
C SER A 38 -8.74 16.58 3.56
N LEU A 39 -7.76 17.47 3.46
CA LEU A 39 -6.35 17.11 3.34
C LEU A 39 -5.83 16.38 4.60
N MET A 40 -6.25 16.81 5.80
CA MET A 40 -5.93 16.09 7.04
C MET A 40 -6.52 14.68 7.03
N THR A 41 -7.77 14.54 6.58
CA THR A 41 -8.46 13.25 6.46
C THR A 41 -7.76 12.36 5.43
N TYR A 42 -7.37 12.93 4.29
CA TYR A 42 -6.58 12.25 3.27
C TYR A 42 -5.28 11.68 3.82
N PHE A 43 -4.48 12.50 4.52
CA PHE A 43 -3.22 12.02 5.10
C PHE A 43 -3.44 10.94 6.17
N LEU A 44 -4.52 11.05 6.96
CA LEU A 44 -4.89 10.02 7.92
C LEU A 44 -5.24 8.70 7.22
N THR A 45 -6.03 8.75 6.15
CA THR A 45 -6.36 7.57 5.33
C THR A 45 -5.11 6.94 4.75
N VAL A 46 -4.22 7.73 4.12
CA VAL A 46 -2.96 7.25 3.56
C VAL A 46 -2.12 6.56 4.63
N LEU A 47 -2.00 7.15 5.82
CA LEU A 47 -1.23 6.61 6.92
C LEU A 47 -1.75 5.23 7.35
N VAL A 48 -3.06 5.13 7.62
CA VAL A 48 -3.69 3.88 8.08
C VAL A 48 -3.53 2.78 7.03
N VAL A 49 -3.85 3.07 5.77
CA VAL A 49 -3.72 2.11 4.67
C VAL A 49 -2.26 1.68 4.50
N THR A 50 -1.31 2.62 4.57
CA THR A 50 0.13 2.33 4.46
C THR A 50 0.59 1.35 5.54
N ILE A 51 0.20 1.56 6.79
CA ILE A 51 0.58 0.69 7.91
C ILE A 51 0.05 -0.73 7.69
N CYS A 52 -1.25 -0.87 7.38
CA CYS A 52 -1.86 -2.17 7.11
C CYS A 52 -1.18 -2.89 5.93
N MET A 53 -0.91 -2.16 4.84
CA MET A 53 -0.29 -2.75 3.64
C MET A 53 1.18 -3.09 3.87
N LEU A 54 1.89 -2.35 4.72
CA LEU A 54 3.26 -2.66 5.08
C LEU A 54 3.34 -3.99 5.82
N GLU A 55 2.47 -4.22 6.82
CA GLU A 55 2.42 -5.49 7.55
C GLU A 55 2.11 -6.68 6.61
N ILE A 56 1.10 -6.54 5.75
CA ILE A 56 0.72 -7.58 4.78
C ILE A 56 1.88 -7.87 3.83
N LYS A 57 2.52 -6.84 3.26
CA LYS A 57 3.62 -7.02 2.31
C LYS A 57 4.88 -7.58 2.98
N VAL A 58 5.21 -7.17 4.21
CA VAL A 58 6.30 -7.80 4.98
C VAL A 58 6.01 -9.28 5.17
N TRP A 59 4.79 -9.63 5.55
CA TRP A 59 4.39 -11.03 5.74
C TRP A 59 4.53 -11.83 4.43
N ILE A 60 4.07 -11.28 3.30
CA ILE A 60 4.22 -11.93 1.98
C ILE A 60 5.71 -12.11 1.61
N TYR A 61 6.53 -11.06 1.74
CA TYR A 61 7.93 -11.11 1.32
C TYR A 61 8.81 -11.98 2.22
N THR A 62 8.53 -12.03 3.53
CA THR A 62 9.26 -12.90 4.49
C THR A 62 8.82 -14.35 4.44
N ARG A 63 7.64 -14.67 3.89
CA ARG A 63 7.14 -16.04 3.74
C ARG A 63 7.66 -16.75 2.47
N SER A 64 8.20 -16.00 1.49
CA SER A 64 8.74 -16.60 0.25
C SER A 64 9.93 -17.55 0.44
N ASP A 65 10.57 -17.54 1.60
CA ASP A 65 11.63 -18.52 1.96
C ASP A 65 11.06 -19.80 2.62
N LEU A 66 9.79 -19.82 3.04
CA LEU A 66 9.17 -20.97 3.73
C LEU A 66 8.45 -21.94 2.77
N SER A 67 8.28 -21.57 1.50
CA SER A 67 7.56 -22.39 0.51
C SER A 67 8.42 -23.48 -0.14
N SER A 68 9.65 -23.73 0.34
CA SER A 68 10.40 -24.92 -0.05
C SER A 68 9.93 -26.19 0.66
N ASP A 69 9.13 -26.13 1.74
CA ASP A 69 8.78 -27.35 2.50
C ASP A 69 7.32 -27.56 2.90
N VAL A 70 6.38 -26.62 2.73
CA VAL A 70 4.95 -26.95 2.90
C VAL A 70 4.08 -26.08 2.00
N GLU A 71 3.46 -26.68 0.99
CA GLU A 71 2.26 -26.16 0.30
C GLU A 71 1.10 -26.04 1.31
N LYS A 72 1.14 -25.03 2.17
CA LYS A 72 -0.04 -24.56 2.88
C LYS A 72 -0.72 -23.54 1.99
N SER A 73 -1.70 -24.00 1.21
CA SER A 73 -2.66 -23.18 0.47
C SER A 73 -3.13 -22.04 1.35
N VAL A 74 -2.63 -20.83 1.07
CA VAL A 74 -3.10 -19.63 1.77
C VAL A 74 -4.46 -19.31 1.17
N PRO A 75 -5.50 -19.10 1.99
CA PRO A 75 -6.79 -18.68 1.45
C PRO A 75 -6.55 -17.36 0.71
N PHE A 76 -6.87 -17.32 -0.58
CA PHE A 76 -6.85 -16.09 -1.38
C PHE A 76 -7.88 -15.06 -0.88
N TRP A 77 -8.80 -15.49 -0.01
CA TRP A 77 -9.87 -14.67 0.52
C TRP A 77 -9.42 -13.34 1.13
N PRO A 78 -8.37 -13.18 1.95
CA PRO A 78 -7.98 -11.87 2.47
C PRO A 78 -7.55 -10.90 1.38
N LEU A 79 -6.91 -11.39 0.30
CA LEU A 79 -6.52 -10.57 -0.85
C LEU A 79 -7.74 -10.18 -1.68
N ILE A 80 -8.65 -11.14 -1.92
CA ILE A 80 -9.92 -10.91 -2.60
C ILE A 80 -10.79 -9.96 -1.80
N LEU A 81 -10.81 -10.07 -0.48
CA LEU A 81 -11.54 -9.19 0.44
C LEU A 81 -10.96 -7.78 0.40
N LEU A 82 -9.63 -7.63 0.37
CA LEU A 82 -8.97 -6.33 0.25
C LEU A 82 -9.29 -5.65 -1.09
N VAL A 83 -9.27 -6.41 -2.19
CA VAL A 83 -9.64 -5.93 -3.53
C VAL A 83 -11.13 -5.61 -3.60
N ALA A 84 -11.99 -6.44 -3.00
CA ALA A 84 -13.43 -6.22 -2.93
C ALA A 84 -13.77 -4.98 -2.09
N ILE A 85 -13.09 -4.77 -0.95
CA ILE A 85 -13.24 -3.56 -0.15
C ILE A 85 -12.77 -2.34 -0.96
N GLY A 86 -11.61 -2.42 -1.63
CA GLY A 86 -11.14 -1.33 -2.49
C GLY A 86 -12.10 -0.97 -3.63
N LEU A 87 -12.77 -1.98 -4.22
CA LEU A 87 -13.72 -1.78 -5.32
C LEU A 87 -15.13 -1.35 -4.85
N PHE A 88 -15.66 -1.94 -3.78
CA PHE A 88 -17.06 -1.78 -3.35
C PHE A 88 -17.25 -0.80 -2.20
N ALA A 89 -16.27 -0.64 -1.31
CA ALA A 89 -16.40 0.32 -0.20
C ALA A 89 -16.64 1.76 -0.69
N PRO A 90 -16.02 2.26 -1.78
CA PRO A 90 -16.32 3.59 -2.29
C PRO A 90 -17.80 3.77 -2.72
N PHE A 91 -18.41 2.73 -3.30
CA PHE A 91 -19.83 2.76 -3.69
C PHE A 91 -20.78 2.65 -2.51
N LEU A 92 -20.43 1.86 -1.48
CA LEU A 92 -21.23 1.75 -0.26
C LEU A 92 -21.16 3.05 0.55
N LEU A 93 -19.99 3.69 0.56
CA LEU A 93 -19.74 4.95 1.24
C LEU A 93 -20.34 6.15 0.49
N LEU A 94 -20.66 6.05 -0.81
CA LEU A 94 -21.45 7.04 -1.58
C LEU A 94 -22.84 7.30 -1.01
N PHE A 95 -23.41 6.32 -0.30
CA PHE A 95 -24.71 6.49 0.34
C PHE A 95 -24.64 7.20 1.71
N ILE A 96 -23.44 7.33 2.29
CA ILE A 96 -23.24 7.79 3.68
C ILE A 96 -22.39 9.06 3.74
N LEU A 97 -21.39 9.17 2.86
CA LEU A 97 -20.43 10.26 2.81
C LEU A 97 -20.67 11.13 1.57
N GLY A 98 -20.39 12.43 1.71
CA GLY A 98 -20.41 13.33 0.56
C GLY A 98 -19.37 12.93 -0.51
N PRO A 99 -19.59 13.28 -1.78
CA PRO A 99 -18.75 12.86 -2.91
C PRO A 99 -17.25 13.19 -2.72
N LEU A 100 -16.95 14.27 -2.01
CA LEU A 100 -15.59 14.68 -1.66
C LEU A 100 -14.84 13.61 -0.83
N TYR A 101 -15.48 13.04 0.18
CA TYR A 101 -14.84 12.06 1.07
C TYR A 101 -14.52 10.75 0.37
N ILE A 102 -15.19 10.47 -0.73
CA ILE A 102 -15.02 9.23 -1.49
C ILE A 102 -13.85 9.37 -2.43
N LEU A 103 -13.69 10.56 -3.02
CA LEU A 103 -12.46 10.92 -3.72
C LEU A 103 -11.26 10.84 -2.77
N ILE A 104 -11.37 11.36 -1.55
CA ILE A 104 -10.33 11.25 -0.52
C ILE A 104 -9.97 9.78 -0.23
N LEU A 105 -10.98 8.91 -0.08
CA LEU A 105 -10.76 7.50 0.22
C LEU A 105 -10.12 6.73 -0.93
N ILE A 106 -10.60 6.94 -2.16
CA ILE A 106 -10.04 6.29 -3.35
C ILE A 106 -8.60 6.74 -3.56
N ASP A 107 -8.38 8.04 -3.56
CA ASP A 107 -7.06 8.63 -3.79
C ASP A 107 -6.08 8.23 -2.67
N GLY A 108 -6.51 8.36 -1.42
CA GLY A 108 -5.70 7.96 -0.25
C GLY A 108 -5.40 6.47 -0.22
N TYR A 109 -6.30 5.61 -0.72
CA TYR A 109 -6.04 4.18 -0.88
C TYR A 109 -4.96 3.91 -1.92
N VAL A 110 -5.02 4.56 -3.10
CA VAL A 110 -4.00 4.42 -4.15
C VAL A 110 -2.61 4.81 -3.62
N ALA A 111 -2.50 5.94 -2.93
CA ALA A 111 -1.25 6.33 -2.30
C ALA A 111 -0.81 5.33 -1.22
N GLY A 112 -1.71 4.94 -0.32
CA GLY A 112 -1.41 4.07 0.81
C GLY A 112 -0.99 2.64 0.43
N VAL A 113 -1.53 2.09 -0.66
CA VAL A 113 -1.15 0.77 -1.18
C VAL A 113 0.25 0.79 -1.79
N ASN A 114 0.64 1.91 -2.39
CA ASN A 114 1.85 2.02 -3.20
C ASN A 114 3.06 2.53 -2.39
N LEU A 115 2.83 3.30 -1.32
CA LEU A 115 3.87 3.84 -0.43
C LEU A 115 4.80 2.75 0.16
N PRO A 116 4.29 1.60 0.63
CA PRO A 116 5.15 0.52 1.13
C PRO A 116 6.15 0.00 0.09
N GLU A 117 5.82 -0.02 -1.20
CA GLU A 117 6.74 -0.51 -2.26
C GLU A 117 7.96 0.38 -2.41
N ILE A 118 7.73 1.70 -2.31
CA ILE A 118 8.76 2.73 -2.33
C ILE A 118 9.64 2.61 -1.08
N ILE A 119 9.04 2.46 0.10
CA ILE A 119 9.76 2.29 1.37
C ILE A 119 10.69 1.07 1.30
N PHE A 120 10.16 -0.09 0.89
CA PHE A 120 10.95 -1.31 0.78
C PHE A 120 12.07 -1.21 -0.26
N PHE A 121 11.86 -0.49 -1.36
CA PHE A 121 12.89 -0.23 -2.36
C PHE A 121 14.09 0.51 -1.75
N PHE A 122 13.84 1.59 -1.01
CA PHE A 122 14.89 2.36 -0.35
C PHE A 122 15.60 1.57 0.75
N ILE A 123 14.85 0.80 1.55
CA ILE A 123 15.44 -0.09 2.57
C ILE A 123 16.39 -1.10 1.94
N ARG A 124 16.02 -1.69 0.80
CA ARG A 124 16.88 -2.63 0.06
C ARG A 124 18.12 -1.95 -0.50
N PHE A 125 17.98 -0.78 -1.11
CA PHE A 125 19.12 -0.03 -1.65
C PHE A 125 20.14 0.29 -0.57
N LYS A 126 19.70 0.83 0.57
CA LYS A 126 20.56 1.12 1.73
C LYS A 126 21.24 -0.12 2.31
N SER A 127 20.63 -1.29 2.19
CA SER A 127 21.22 -2.56 2.62
C SER A 127 22.30 -3.08 1.67
N LYS A 128 22.24 -2.76 0.37
CA LYS A 128 23.26 -3.19 -0.60
C LYS A 128 24.54 -2.37 -0.52
N ASP A 129 24.44 -1.07 -0.22
CA ASP A 129 25.62 -0.20 -0.07
C ASP A 129 26.45 -0.50 1.20
N LYS A 130 25.96 -1.39 2.08
CA LYS A 130 26.65 -1.81 3.31
C LYS A 130 27.27 -3.22 3.22
N SER A 131 27.16 -3.88 2.06
CA SER A 131 27.76 -5.18 1.75
C SER A 131 28.96 -5.01 0.84
#